data_AF-A0A0B1SXI5-F1
#
_entry.id   AF-A0A0B1SXI5-F1
#
_cell.length_a   1.000
_cell.length_b   1.000
_cell.length_c   1.000
_cell.angle_alpha   90.00
_cell.angle_beta   90.00
_cell.angle_gamma   90.00
#
_symmetry.space_group_name_H-M   'P 1'
#
loop_
_entity.id
_entity.type
_entity.pdbx_description
1 polymer ?
#
loop_
_entity_poly.entity_id
_entity_poly.type
_entity_poly.pdbx_seq_one_letter_code
_entity_poly.pdbx_strand_id
1 'polypeptide(L)'
;MPDTASQFFGQTQIVPQQPGQILIFDSYFLSEEVMTSVFEKAEYVEACIVVANSHYTSLHFDKLQKIKSCSPERPAIHLYNNPQLEQFVLPTKLTFADDKVPIIMEINPLIAAARLIQIQEMCPVCRVTNDIACGLDLSKRMYSSMEIAIACSGKAVVKPPPGQILLFDSAIITEQQMNAMCASAIYIEGCIMIKKSFYKGLHCPYLQTLKACQEGRSAIDIIDNADFESFEIAEGCSLPTEGVPIHLTMNPNLPSALLDSIGKKCPTCEVTSDIACGLGNREYTFAELVDACEGKAVIKPQANYRIVAHSLSGATEEQLNRLCSKAVYMEICINITSSDITSLNCPRLQKLESCQSGTLSLRLVLECR
;
A
#
# COMPACT_ATOMS: atom_id res chain seq x y z
N MET A 1 26.23 -16.87 23.36
CA MET A 1 25.18 -17.79 22.91
C MET A 1 25.37 -18.35 21.50
N PRO A 2 26.05 -17.70 20.52
CA PRO A 2 26.36 -18.35 19.25
C PRO A 2 27.18 -19.64 19.43
N ASP A 3 28.17 -19.61 20.34
CA ASP A 3 29.06 -20.73 20.61
C ASP A 3 28.38 -21.97 21.21
N THR A 4 27.16 -21.86 21.74
CA THR A 4 26.42 -23.00 22.29
C THR A 4 25.55 -23.71 21.26
N ALA A 5 25.27 -23.09 20.11
CA ALA A 5 24.50 -23.74 19.05
C ALA A 5 25.36 -24.67 18.18
N SER A 6 26.66 -24.37 18.06
CA SER A 6 27.61 -25.13 17.25
C SER A 6 27.78 -26.59 17.69
N GLN A 7 27.51 -26.91 18.95
CA GLN A 7 27.50 -28.30 19.45
C GLN A 7 26.47 -29.19 18.74
N PHE A 8 25.45 -28.59 18.12
CA PHE A 8 24.39 -29.30 17.40
C PHE A 8 24.67 -29.41 15.89
N PHE A 9 25.76 -28.80 15.38
CA PHE A 9 26.08 -28.87 13.96
C PHE A 9 26.36 -30.31 13.52
N GLY A 10 25.76 -30.70 12.40
CA GLY A 10 25.91 -32.04 11.83
C GLY A 10 25.24 -33.17 12.62
N GLN A 11 24.52 -32.86 13.71
CA GLN A 11 23.80 -33.87 14.49
C GLN A 11 22.54 -34.35 13.77
N THR A 12 22.29 -35.66 13.82
CA THR A 12 21.04 -36.25 13.31
C THR A 12 19.92 -36.24 14.36
N GLN A 13 20.27 -36.18 15.65
CA GLN A 13 19.33 -36.05 16.75
C GLN A 13 19.69 -34.84 17.61
N ILE A 14 18.73 -33.93 17.79
CA ILE A 14 18.87 -32.74 18.61
C ILE A 14 17.89 -32.89 19.78
N VAL A 15 18.41 -33.22 20.96
CA VAL A 15 17.62 -33.43 22.18
C VAL A 15 18.31 -32.76 23.38
N PRO A 16 17.56 -32.40 24.43
CA PRO A 16 18.15 -31.88 25.66
C PRO A 16 19.17 -32.85 26.24
N GLN A 17 20.33 -32.33 26.68
CA GLN A 17 21.42 -33.16 27.20
C GLN A 17 21.19 -33.59 28.65
N GLN A 18 20.28 -32.92 29.37
CA GLN A 18 19.98 -33.17 30.78
C GLN A 18 18.46 -33.26 31.03
N PRO A 19 18.01 -34.11 31.98
CA PRO A 19 16.61 -34.15 32.40
C PRO A 19 16.13 -32.79 32.90
N GLY A 20 14.97 -32.33 32.42
CA GLY A 20 14.39 -31.04 32.79
C GLY A 20 14.98 -29.84 32.03
N GLN A 21 16.01 -30.04 31.20
CA GLN A 21 16.50 -29.01 30.30
C GLN A 21 15.52 -28.84 29.12
N ILE A 22 15.29 -27.59 28.71
CA ILE A 22 14.57 -27.25 27.49
C ILE A 22 15.55 -26.71 26.46
N LEU A 23 15.37 -27.09 25.19
CA LEU A 23 16.11 -26.52 24.08
C LEU A 23 15.25 -25.51 23.32
N ILE A 24 15.76 -24.29 23.18
CA ILE A 24 15.10 -23.23 22.41
C ILE A 24 16.13 -22.66 21.44
N PHE A 25 15.80 -22.68 20.16
CA PHE A 25 16.56 -22.02 19.10
C PHE A 25 15.78 -20.78 18.67
N ASP A 26 16.34 -19.60 18.93
CA ASP A 26 15.64 -18.32 18.76
C ASP A 26 16.42 -17.41 17.81
N SER A 27 15.74 -16.86 16.80
CA SER A 27 16.32 -15.92 15.82
C SER A 27 16.83 -14.63 16.45
N TYR A 28 16.43 -14.31 17.68
CA TYR A 28 17.00 -13.19 18.41
C TYR A 28 18.50 -13.41 18.75
N PHE A 29 18.91 -14.67 18.95
CA PHE A 29 20.28 -15.02 19.33
C PHE A 29 21.09 -15.67 18.20
N LEU A 30 20.40 -16.23 17.19
CA LEU A 30 21.02 -17.00 16.11
C LEU A 30 20.84 -16.25 14.79
N SER A 31 21.87 -16.24 13.96
CA SER A 31 21.74 -15.81 12.58
C SER A 31 21.07 -16.90 11.74
N GLU A 32 20.55 -16.53 10.57
CA GLU A 32 19.99 -17.48 9.61
C GLU A 32 20.98 -18.60 9.25
N GLU A 33 22.24 -18.23 9.03
CA GLU A 33 23.34 -19.18 8.74
C GLU A 33 23.49 -20.20 9.87
N VAL A 34 23.60 -19.73 11.12
CA VAL A 34 23.76 -20.62 12.29
C VAL A 34 22.53 -21.51 12.47
N MET A 35 21.33 -20.94 12.37
CA MET A 35 20.08 -21.70 12.46
C MET A 35 20.02 -22.81 11.40
N THR A 36 20.41 -22.49 10.17
CA THR A 36 20.46 -23.45 9.06
C THR A 36 21.48 -24.55 9.31
N SER A 37 22.68 -24.19 9.79
CA SER A 37 23.74 -25.16 10.12
C SER A 37 23.35 -26.12 11.26
N VAL A 38 22.56 -25.66 12.25
CA VAL A 38 22.03 -26.54 13.30
C VAL A 38 21.17 -27.65 12.70
N PHE A 39 20.28 -27.31 11.76
CA PHE A 39 19.26 -28.26 11.28
C PHE A 39 19.61 -28.98 9.97
N GLU A 40 20.75 -28.69 9.35
CA GLU A 40 21.17 -29.23 8.05
C GLU A 40 21.10 -30.77 7.96
N LYS A 41 21.45 -31.46 9.05
CA LYS A 41 21.45 -32.94 9.13
C LYS A 41 20.41 -33.50 10.09
N ALA A 42 19.63 -32.65 10.75
CA ALA A 42 18.73 -33.07 11.81
C ALA A 42 17.57 -33.91 11.28
N GLU A 43 17.40 -35.11 11.80
CA GLU A 43 16.29 -36.01 11.48
C GLU A 43 15.24 -36.07 12.61
N TYR A 44 15.69 -35.93 13.87
CA TYR A 44 14.83 -35.83 15.04
C TYR A 44 15.20 -34.61 15.89
N VAL A 45 14.21 -33.81 16.26
CA VAL A 45 14.39 -32.60 17.08
C VAL A 45 13.40 -32.59 18.24
N GLU A 46 13.90 -32.45 19.47
CA GLU A 46 13.13 -32.12 20.67
C GLU A 46 13.54 -30.71 21.16
N ALA A 47 12.90 -29.69 20.60
CA ALA A 47 13.20 -28.29 20.85
C ALA A 47 12.02 -27.38 20.45
N CYS A 48 12.08 -26.12 20.87
CA CYS A 48 11.24 -25.06 20.34
C CYS A 48 12.08 -24.17 19.42
N ILE A 49 11.60 -23.93 18.21
CA ILE A 49 12.24 -23.09 17.21
C ILE A 49 11.40 -21.82 17.09
N VAL A 50 11.98 -20.69 17.43
CA VAL A 50 11.31 -19.39 17.43
C VAL A 50 12.02 -18.51 16.42
N VAL A 51 11.31 -18.14 15.35
CA VAL A 51 11.78 -17.16 14.38
C VAL A 51 10.77 -16.03 14.36
N ALA A 52 11.10 -14.94 15.05
CA ALA A 52 10.19 -13.83 15.23
C ALA A 52 10.87 -12.49 15.03
N ASN A 53 10.19 -11.58 14.33
CA ASN A 53 10.69 -10.23 14.02
C ASN A 53 12.09 -10.26 13.39
N SER A 54 12.34 -11.27 12.54
CA SER A 54 13.67 -11.53 12.01
C SER A 54 13.83 -11.03 10.57
N HIS A 55 15.09 -10.89 10.16
CA HIS A 55 15.49 -10.62 8.77
C HIS A 55 15.76 -11.90 7.97
N TYR A 56 15.25 -13.04 8.44
CA TYR A 56 15.48 -14.31 7.75
C TYR A 56 14.77 -14.28 6.40
N THR A 57 15.46 -14.76 5.38
CA THR A 57 14.94 -14.94 4.03
C THR A 57 14.56 -16.40 3.78
N SER A 58 15.25 -17.32 4.44
CA SER A 58 15.03 -18.75 4.27
C SER A 58 15.18 -19.52 5.59
N LEU A 59 14.44 -20.62 5.70
CA LEU A 59 14.56 -21.58 6.79
C LEU A 59 14.18 -22.99 6.29
N HIS A 60 15.15 -23.91 6.35
CA HIS A 60 15.05 -25.23 5.73
C HIS A 60 15.27 -26.34 6.76
N PHE A 61 14.42 -27.37 6.69
CA PHE A 61 14.49 -28.55 7.56
C PHE A 61 14.55 -29.84 6.73
N ASP A 62 15.36 -29.87 5.68
CA ASP A 62 15.30 -30.86 4.59
C ASP A 62 15.36 -32.33 5.02
N LYS A 63 16.01 -32.64 6.16
CA LYS A 63 16.19 -34.00 6.69
C LYS A 63 15.24 -34.36 7.82
N LEU A 64 14.44 -33.41 8.31
CA LEU A 64 13.63 -33.58 9.50
C LEU A 64 12.49 -34.60 9.28
N GLN A 65 12.51 -35.68 10.05
CA GLN A 65 11.50 -36.74 9.99
C GLN A 65 10.51 -36.64 11.15
N LYS A 66 10.97 -36.17 12.31
CA LYS A 66 10.14 -36.04 13.50
C LYS A 66 10.54 -34.83 14.35
N ILE A 67 9.56 -34.08 14.82
CA ILE A 67 9.76 -32.97 15.75
C ILE A 67 8.85 -33.08 16.97
N LYS A 68 9.40 -32.72 18.12
CA LYS A 68 8.72 -32.63 19.41
C LYS A 68 9.00 -31.26 20.01
N SER A 69 8.00 -30.60 20.55
CA SER A 69 8.17 -29.32 21.23
C SER A 69 9.03 -29.47 22.48
N CYS A 70 9.76 -28.41 22.82
CA CYS A 70 10.50 -28.34 24.08
C CYS A 70 9.58 -28.33 25.32
N SER A 71 8.28 -28.06 25.15
CA SER A 71 7.30 -28.01 26.23
C SER A 71 5.87 -28.21 25.72
N PRO A 72 4.97 -28.86 26.49
CA PRO A 72 3.58 -29.05 26.09
C PRO A 72 2.79 -27.75 25.86
N GLU A 73 3.22 -26.61 26.39
CA GLU A 73 2.51 -25.33 26.22
C GLU A 73 3.09 -24.46 25.09
N ARG A 74 4.06 -24.97 24.33
CA ARG A 74 4.71 -24.23 23.25
C ARG A 74 4.59 -25.00 21.94
N PRO A 75 4.43 -24.32 20.80
CA PRO A 75 4.62 -24.98 19.51
C PRO A 75 6.10 -25.37 19.35
N ALA A 76 6.34 -26.43 18.59
CA ALA A 76 7.68 -26.81 18.20
C ALA A 76 8.31 -25.78 17.24
N ILE A 77 7.49 -25.14 16.38
CA ILE A 77 7.93 -24.06 15.48
C ILE A 77 6.98 -22.86 15.62
N HIS A 78 7.56 -21.69 15.88
CA HIS A 78 6.85 -20.41 15.93
C HIS A 78 7.47 -19.42 14.96
N LEU A 79 6.74 -19.09 13.89
CA LEU A 79 7.13 -18.08 12.89
C LEU A 79 6.24 -16.86 13.04
N TYR A 80 6.76 -15.74 13.54
CA TYR A 80 5.94 -14.55 13.80
C TYR A 80 6.58 -13.28 13.22
N ASN A 81 5.84 -12.56 12.37
CA ASN A 81 6.26 -11.25 11.87
C ASN A 81 7.66 -11.28 11.23
N ASN A 82 7.85 -12.14 10.23
CA ASN A 82 9.08 -12.21 9.45
C ASN A 82 8.80 -11.67 8.04
N PRO A 83 8.90 -10.34 7.83
CA PRO A 83 8.47 -9.71 6.58
C PRO A 83 9.33 -10.11 5.37
N GLN A 84 10.54 -10.64 5.60
CA GLN A 84 11.49 -11.04 4.56
C GLN A 84 11.53 -12.56 4.32
N LEU A 85 10.79 -13.36 5.11
CA LEU A 85 10.86 -14.82 5.02
C LEU A 85 10.10 -15.32 3.78
N GLU A 86 10.85 -15.70 2.75
CA GLU A 86 10.33 -16.20 1.48
C GLU A 86 10.21 -17.72 1.48
N GLN A 87 11.18 -18.40 2.08
CA GLN A 87 11.30 -19.86 2.05
C GLN A 87 11.17 -20.46 3.44
N PHE A 88 10.13 -21.27 3.65
CA PHE A 88 10.00 -22.13 4.81
C PHE A 88 9.74 -23.56 4.36
N VAL A 89 10.78 -24.39 4.46
CA VAL A 89 10.79 -25.75 3.89
C VAL A 89 10.77 -26.79 5.00
N LEU A 90 9.77 -27.66 4.92
CA LEU A 90 9.51 -28.80 5.78
C LEU A 90 9.35 -30.04 4.90
N PRO A 91 9.91 -31.19 5.27
CA PRO A 91 9.74 -32.44 4.54
C PRO A 91 8.28 -32.91 4.57
N THR A 92 7.81 -33.48 3.46
CA THR A 92 6.41 -33.92 3.30
C THR A 92 5.99 -35.08 4.21
N LYS A 93 6.96 -35.81 4.76
CA LYS A 93 6.75 -36.94 5.67
C LYS A 93 7.05 -36.60 7.14
N LEU A 94 7.16 -35.30 7.47
CA LEU A 94 7.41 -34.86 8.83
C LEU A 94 6.27 -35.32 9.76
N THR A 95 6.66 -35.88 10.90
CA THR A 95 5.73 -36.27 11.97
C THR A 95 5.88 -35.35 13.18
N PHE A 96 4.75 -35.00 13.79
CA PHE A 96 4.70 -34.20 15.01
C PHE A 96 4.44 -35.14 16.19
N ALA A 97 5.26 -35.03 17.23
CA ALA A 97 5.14 -35.89 18.41
C ALA A 97 4.03 -35.45 19.38
N ASP A 98 3.64 -34.18 19.32
CA ASP A 98 2.65 -33.58 20.22
C ASP A 98 1.26 -33.61 19.58
N ASP A 99 0.24 -33.83 20.41
CA ASP A 99 -1.19 -33.79 20.04
C ASP A 99 -1.80 -32.37 20.06
N LYS A 100 -1.01 -31.38 20.50
CA LYS A 100 -1.36 -29.95 20.49
C LYS A 100 -0.97 -29.27 19.17
N VAL A 101 -1.00 -27.93 19.15
CA VAL A 101 -0.64 -27.10 17.97
C VAL A 101 0.88 -27.07 17.80
N PRO A 102 1.47 -27.80 16.83
CA PRO A 102 2.93 -27.96 16.78
C PRO A 102 3.60 -26.83 15.99
N ILE A 103 2.89 -26.17 15.08
CA ILE A 103 3.38 -25.00 14.35
C ILE A 103 2.38 -23.85 14.49
N ILE A 104 2.91 -22.67 14.80
CA ILE A 104 2.22 -21.39 14.69
C ILE A 104 2.97 -20.53 13.67
N MET A 105 2.30 -20.07 12.63
CA MET A 105 2.84 -19.16 11.62
C MET A 105 1.92 -17.97 11.46
N GLU A 106 2.43 -16.77 11.72
CA GLU A 106 1.68 -15.53 11.63
C GLU A 106 2.51 -14.40 11.03
N ILE A 107 1.93 -13.62 10.12
CA ILE A 107 2.56 -12.41 9.57
C ILE A 107 3.89 -12.77 8.87
N ASN A 108 3.83 -13.69 7.90
CA ASN A 108 4.98 -14.08 7.08
C ASN A 108 4.64 -13.85 5.60
N PRO A 109 4.54 -12.59 5.17
CA PRO A 109 3.85 -12.20 3.94
C PRO A 109 4.51 -12.71 2.66
N LEU A 110 5.83 -12.91 2.66
CA LEU A 110 6.54 -13.39 1.47
C LEU A 110 6.48 -14.91 1.27
N ILE A 111 6.04 -15.67 2.28
CA ILE A 111 5.78 -17.10 2.08
C ILE A 111 4.63 -17.25 1.07
N ALA A 112 4.87 -18.04 0.03
CA ALA A 112 3.89 -18.27 -1.02
C ALA A 112 2.59 -18.86 -0.45
N ALA A 113 1.44 -18.38 -0.92
CA ALA A 113 0.13 -18.85 -0.47
C ALA A 113 -0.03 -20.38 -0.62
N ALA A 114 0.44 -20.93 -1.75
CA ALA A 114 0.45 -22.39 -1.97
C ALA A 114 1.25 -23.15 -0.91
N ARG A 115 2.33 -22.55 -0.38
CA ARG A 115 3.15 -23.16 0.66
C ARG A 115 2.44 -23.17 2.01
N LEU A 116 1.77 -22.08 2.37
CA LEU A 116 0.96 -22.01 3.59
C LEU A 116 -0.16 -23.07 3.58
N ILE A 117 -0.82 -23.25 2.43
CA ILE A 117 -1.84 -24.29 2.22
C ILE A 117 -1.24 -25.69 2.41
N GLN A 118 -0.11 -26.00 1.77
CA GLN A 118 0.56 -27.29 1.93
C GLN A 118 0.92 -27.60 3.39
N ILE A 119 1.37 -26.60 4.15
CA ILE A 119 1.70 -26.77 5.57
C ILE A 119 0.45 -27.07 6.39
N GLN A 120 -0.65 -26.35 6.12
CA GLN A 120 -1.93 -26.59 6.79
C GLN A 120 -2.52 -27.98 6.46
N GLU A 121 -2.37 -28.45 5.22
CA GLU A 121 -2.79 -29.80 4.81
C GLU A 121 -1.95 -30.89 5.48
N MET A 122 -0.64 -30.70 5.55
CA MET A 122 0.29 -31.60 6.23
C MET A 122 0.05 -31.65 7.74
N CYS A 123 -0.42 -30.56 8.33
CA CYS A 123 -0.67 -30.42 9.76
C CYS A 123 -2.03 -29.74 10.03
N PRO A 124 -3.13 -30.51 10.06
CA PRO A 124 -4.47 -29.94 10.27
C PRO A 124 -4.66 -29.23 11.61
N VAL A 125 -3.85 -29.59 12.63
CA VAL A 125 -3.87 -28.97 13.96
C VAL A 125 -2.94 -27.76 14.09
N CYS A 126 -2.14 -27.45 13.06
CA CYS A 126 -1.29 -26.26 13.05
C CYS A 126 -2.12 -25.00 12.90
N ARG A 127 -1.58 -23.88 13.40
CA ARG A 127 -2.15 -22.54 13.21
C ARG A 127 -1.29 -21.79 12.21
N VAL A 128 -1.58 -21.98 10.93
CA VAL A 128 -1.03 -21.15 9.86
C VAL A 128 -2.05 -20.03 9.62
N THR A 129 -1.74 -18.76 9.90
CA THR A 129 -2.73 -17.70 9.69
C THR A 129 -3.23 -17.70 8.26
N ASN A 130 -4.52 -17.41 8.11
CA ASN A 130 -5.15 -17.09 6.85
C ASN A 130 -4.74 -15.66 6.41
N ASP A 131 -3.45 -15.45 6.19
CA ASP A 131 -2.91 -14.23 5.57
C ASP A 131 -3.42 -14.11 4.10
N ILE A 132 -3.95 -15.21 3.55
CA ILE A 132 -4.63 -15.28 2.25
C ILE A 132 -6.07 -14.79 2.39
N ALA A 133 -6.44 -13.79 1.59
CA ALA A 133 -7.77 -13.17 1.59
C ALA A 133 -8.29 -12.88 3.01
N CYS A 134 -7.38 -12.58 3.93
CA CYS A 134 -7.67 -12.11 5.28
C CYS A 134 -8.55 -13.03 6.14
N GLY A 135 -8.52 -14.34 5.91
CA GLY A 135 -9.36 -15.28 6.64
C GLY A 135 -10.42 -15.99 5.81
N LEU A 136 -10.70 -15.49 4.60
CA LEU A 136 -11.85 -15.95 3.85
C LEU A 136 -11.61 -17.34 3.26
N ASP A 137 -12.60 -18.22 3.47
CA ASP A 137 -12.62 -19.56 2.90
C ASP A 137 -13.16 -19.52 1.47
N LEU A 138 -12.23 -19.43 0.53
CA LEU A 138 -12.50 -19.29 -0.91
C LEU A 138 -12.90 -20.61 -1.57
N SER A 139 -12.76 -21.73 -0.85
CA SER A 139 -13.23 -23.02 -1.33
C SER A 139 -14.77 -23.13 -1.30
N LYS A 140 -15.41 -22.33 -0.44
CA LYS A 140 -16.86 -22.34 -0.26
C LYS A 140 -17.61 -21.48 -1.27
N ARG A 141 -17.07 -20.31 -1.59
CA ARG A 141 -17.65 -19.39 -2.57
C ARG A 141 -16.67 -18.30 -2.98
N MET A 142 -17.05 -17.57 -4.03
CA MET A 142 -16.42 -16.31 -4.40
C MET A 142 -16.91 -15.17 -3.49
N TYR A 143 -16.00 -14.25 -3.16
CA TYR A 143 -16.28 -13.04 -2.40
C TYR A 143 -16.05 -11.84 -3.31
N SER A 144 -16.88 -10.82 -3.14
CA SER A 144 -16.69 -9.52 -3.80
C SER A 144 -15.48 -8.78 -3.22
N SER A 145 -14.92 -7.83 -3.97
CA SER A 145 -13.84 -6.95 -3.47
C SER A 145 -14.22 -6.22 -2.18
N MET A 146 -15.49 -5.85 -2.02
CA MET A 146 -16.00 -5.22 -0.81
C MET A 146 -15.95 -6.16 0.40
N GLU A 147 -16.42 -7.41 0.24
CA GLU A 147 -16.37 -8.41 1.31
C GLU A 147 -14.92 -8.71 1.72
N ILE A 148 -14.01 -8.78 0.75
CA ILE A 148 -12.59 -8.97 1.02
C ILE A 148 -12.02 -7.77 1.78
N ALA A 149 -12.27 -6.54 1.34
CA ALA A 149 -11.79 -5.33 2.02
C ALA A 149 -12.28 -5.26 3.48
N ILE A 150 -13.55 -5.64 3.73
CA ILE A 150 -14.11 -5.73 5.08
C ILE A 150 -13.39 -6.81 5.90
N ALA A 151 -13.19 -8.00 5.33
CA ALA A 151 -12.47 -9.09 6.02
C ALA A 151 -11.01 -8.73 6.35
N CYS A 152 -10.39 -7.90 5.51
CA CYS A 152 -9.03 -7.40 5.67
C CYS A 152 -8.89 -6.24 6.65
N SER A 153 -9.99 -5.68 7.17
CA SER A 153 -9.93 -4.60 8.13
C SER A 153 -9.19 -5.02 9.41
N GLY A 154 -8.17 -4.25 9.78
CA GLY A 154 -7.31 -4.54 10.94
C GLY A 154 -6.34 -5.72 10.76
N LYS A 155 -6.21 -6.29 9.56
CA LYS A 155 -5.24 -7.36 9.28
C LYS A 155 -3.88 -6.78 8.90
N ALA A 156 -2.82 -7.45 9.33
CA ALA A 156 -1.44 -7.07 9.00
C ALA A 156 -1.05 -7.44 7.56
N VAL A 157 -1.62 -8.52 7.03
CA VAL A 157 -1.31 -9.03 5.68
C VAL A 157 -2.57 -9.07 4.85
N VAL A 158 -2.51 -8.42 3.68
CA VAL A 158 -3.54 -8.44 2.64
C VAL A 158 -2.94 -9.06 1.40
N LYS A 159 -3.24 -10.34 1.15
CA LYS A 159 -2.62 -11.11 0.07
C LYS A 159 -3.67 -11.88 -0.75
N PRO A 160 -3.52 -11.97 -2.09
CA PRO A 160 -4.46 -12.70 -2.91
C PRO A 160 -4.38 -14.20 -2.65
N PRO A 161 -5.46 -14.91 -2.99
CA PRO A 161 -5.45 -16.36 -3.18
C PRO A 161 -4.52 -16.78 -4.33
N PRO A 162 -4.02 -18.03 -4.34
CA PRO A 162 -3.30 -18.56 -5.49
C PRO A 162 -4.09 -18.38 -6.79
N GLY A 163 -3.45 -17.78 -7.80
CA GLY A 163 -4.04 -17.58 -9.12
C GLY A 163 -5.14 -16.50 -9.20
N GLN A 164 -5.34 -15.71 -8.15
CA GLN A 164 -6.31 -14.62 -8.12
C GLN A 164 -5.61 -13.27 -7.89
N ILE A 165 -6.34 -12.18 -8.11
CA ILE A 165 -5.88 -10.81 -7.89
C ILE A 165 -6.82 -10.09 -6.92
N LEU A 166 -6.28 -9.19 -6.10
CA LEU A 166 -7.08 -8.30 -5.27
C LEU A 166 -7.18 -6.92 -5.93
N LEU A 167 -8.39 -6.52 -6.29
CA LEU A 167 -8.69 -5.21 -6.88
C LEU A 167 -9.70 -4.49 -6.00
N PHE A 168 -9.29 -3.37 -5.42
CA PHE A 168 -10.10 -2.54 -4.53
C PHE A 168 -10.43 -1.23 -5.23
N ASP A 169 -11.71 -1.02 -5.57
CA ASP A 169 -12.17 0.12 -6.37
C ASP A 169 -13.10 1.03 -5.57
N SER A 170 -12.86 2.35 -5.59
CA SER A 170 -13.70 3.37 -4.94
C SER A 170 -15.13 3.42 -5.47
N ALA A 171 -15.43 2.81 -6.62
CA ALA A 171 -16.79 2.67 -7.14
C ALA A 171 -17.64 1.70 -6.31
N ILE A 172 -17.01 0.83 -5.51
CA ILE A 172 -17.69 -0.24 -4.76
C ILE A 172 -17.37 -0.15 -3.26
N ILE A 173 -16.13 0.21 -2.92
CA ILE A 173 -15.64 0.28 -1.54
C ILE A 173 -15.76 1.72 -1.06
N THR A 174 -16.14 1.92 0.19
CA THR A 174 -16.18 3.26 0.80
C THR A 174 -14.81 3.68 1.34
N GLU A 175 -14.59 4.99 1.48
CA GLU A 175 -13.35 5.53 2.05
C GLU A 175 -13.05 4.93 3.43
N GLN A 176 -14.08 4.79 4.27
CA GLN A 176 -13.96 4.18 5.59
C GLN A 176 -13.49 2.72 5.51
N GLN A 177 -14.03 1.93 4.59
CA GLN A 177 -13.66 0.52 4.42
C GLN A 177 -12.24 0.39 3.87
N MET A 178 -11.89 1.22 2.89
CA MET A 178 -10.54 1.23 2.31
C MET A 178 -9.49 1.59 3.36
N ASN A 179 -9.75 2.64 4.14
CA ASN A 179 -8.85 3.05 5.23
C ASN A 179 -8.82 2.02 6.37
N ALA A 180 -9.94 1.37 6.72
CA ALA A 180 -9.96 0.30 7.72
C ALA A 180 -9.12 -0.92 7.31
N MET A 181 -9.11 -1.25 6.01
CA MET A 181 -8.22 -2.27 5.44
C MET A 181 -6.74 -1.85 5.58
N CYS A 182 -6.42 -0.60 5.27
CA CYS A 182 -5.04 -0.11 5.32
C CYS A 182 -4.51 0.18 6.73
N ALA A 183 -5.38 0.47 7.70
CA ALA A 183 -5.02 1.03 9.00
C ALA A 183 -4.00 0.21 9.80
N SER A 184 -3.96 -1.11 9.61
CA SER A 184 -3.01 -2.03 10.28
C SER A 184 -2.16 -2.83 9.29
N ALA A 185 -2.33 -2.62 7.98
CA ALA A 185 -1.68 -3.43 6.98
C ALA A 185 -0.19 -3.09 6.91
N ILE A 186 0.66 -4.11 7.04
CA ILE A 186 2.11 -4.02 6.84
C ILE A 186 2.53 -4.56 5.47
N TYR A 187 1.71 -5.44 4.88
CA TYR A 187 1.93 -5.98 3.54
C TYR A 187 0.61 -5.96 2.76
N ILE A 188 0.64 -5.39 1.57
CA ILE A 188 -0.47 -5.42 0.62
C ILE A 188 0.05 -5.93 -0.72
N GLU A 189 -0.55 -7.02 -1.20
CA GLU A 189 -0.46 -7.48 -2.58
C GLU A 189 -1.84 -7.29 -3.24
N GLY A 190 -1.98 -6.20 -3.98
CA GLY A 190 -3.28 -5.74 -4.47
C GLY A 190 -3.17 -4.47 -5.31
N CYS A 191 -4.26 -4.11 -5.96
CA CYS A 191 -4.40 -2.85 -6.67
C CYS A 191 -5.53 -2.04 -6.03
N ILE A 192 -5.23 -0.83 -5.57
CA ILE A 192 -6.19 0.13 -5.05
C ILE A 192 -6.44 1.18 -6.14
N MET A 193 -7.69 1.35 -6.55
CA MET A 193 -8.11 2.30 -7.56
C MET A 193 -9.12 3.28 -6.96
N ILE A 194 -8.70 4.53 -6.80
CA ILE A 194 -9.50 5.64 -6.32
C ILE A 194 -9.64 6.63 -7.47
N LYS A 195 -10.76 6.57 -8.19
CA LYS A 195 -10.95 7.38 -9.41
C LYS A 195 -12.29 8.09 -9.37
N LYS A 196 -12.31 9.38 -9.70
CA LYS A 196 -13.55 10.19 -9.81
C LYS A 196 -14.47 10.02 -8.59
N SER A 197 -13.86 10.03 -7.41
CA SER A 197 -14.53 9.75 -6.15
C SER A 197 -14.54 10.98 -5.23
N PHE A 198 -15.35 10.89 -4.18
CA PHE A 198 -15.41 11.88 -3.10
C PHE A 198 -14.49 11.52 -1.92
N TYR A 199 -13.51 10.63 -2.13
CA TYR A 199 -12.55 10.27 -1.09
C TYR A 199 -11.74 11.50 -0.71
N LYS A 200 -11.54 11.69 0.59
CA LYS A 200 -10.65 12.74 1.12
C LYS A 200 -9.24 12.25 1.34
N GLY A 201 -9.06 10.98 1.66
CA GLY A 201 -7.72 10.43 1.76
C GLY A 201 -7.61 8.91 1.81
N LEU A 202 -6.36 8.45 1.69
CA LEU A 202 -5.96 7.06 1.86
C LEU A 202 -4.76 6.99 2.81
N HIS A 203 -4.91 6.23 3.90
CA HIS A 203 -3.96 6.17 4.99
C HIS A 203 -3.56 4.72 5.30
N CYS A 204 -2.33 4.35 4.93
CA CYS A 204 -1.72 3.05 5.19
C CYS A 204 -0.42 3.25 6.02
N PRO A 205 -0.53 3.72 7.29
CA PRO A 205 0.60 4.27 8.05
C PRO A 205 1.67 3.24 8.43
N TYR A 206 1.33 1.95 8.44
CA TYR A 206 2.25 0.86 8.78
C TYR A 206 2.70 0.04 7.57
N LEU A 207 2.34 0.45 6.35
CA LEU A 207 2.62 -0.32 5.14
C LEU A 207 4.13 -0.40 4.89
N GLN A 208 4.71 -1.60 5.02
CA GLN A 208 6.13 -1.86 4.80
C GLN A 208 6.40 -2.36 3.39
N THR A 209 5.45 -3.08 2.78
CA THR A 209 5.60 -3.62 1.43
C THR A 209 4.30 -3.49 0.66
N LEU A 210 4.41 -2.87 -0.51
CA LEU A 210 3.33 -2.78 -1.48
C LEU A 210 3.71 -3.55 -2.73
N LYS A 211 2.83 -4.44 -3.19
CA LYS A 211 2.97 -5.19 -4.42
C LYS A 211 1.71 -5.01 -5.27
N ALA A 212 1.89 -4.71 -6.54
CA ALA A 212 0.77 -4.61 -7.46
C ALA A 212 0.07 -5.98 -7.60
N CYS A 213 -1.24 -5.94 -7.83
CA CYS A 213 -2.03 -7.15 -8.08
C CYS A 213 -1.64 -7.90 -9.36
N GLN A 214 -0.95 -7.23 -10.29
CA GLN A 214 -0.48 -7.81 -11.55
C GLN A 214 0.72 -6.99 -12.08
N GLU A 215 1.63 -7.65 -12.80
CA GLU A 215 2.73 -6.99 -13.50
C GLU A 215 2.24 -5.88 -14.45
N GLY A 216 2.97 -4.77 -14.48
CA GLY A 216 2.67 -3.60 -15.32
C GLY A 216 1.50 -2.73 -14.85
N ARG A 217 0.81 -3.08 -13.76
CA ARG A 217 -0.21 -2.23 -13.13
C ARG A 217 0.36 -1.47 -11.94
N SER A 218 -0.16 -0.27 -11.70
CA SER A 218 0.06 0.42 -10.43
C SER A 218 -0.60 -0.35 -9.30
N ALA A 219 0.08 -0.38 -8.15
CA ALA A 219 -0.51 -0.89 -6.92
C ALA A 219 -1.50 0.13 -6.34
N ILE A 220 -1.28 1.42 -6.56
CA ILE A 220 -2.19 2.50 -6.15
C ILE A 220 -2.40 3.47 -7.31
N ASP A 221 -3.63 3.60 -7.77
CA ASP A 221 -4.08 4.67 -8.68
C ASP A 221 -5.00 5.62 -7.90
N ILE A 222 -4.65 6.89 -7.79
CA ILE A 222 -5.52 7.96 -7.28
C ILE A 222 -5.61 9.02 -8.36
N ILE A 223 -6.72 9.05 -9.08
CA ILE A 223 -6.83 9.83 -10.33
C ILE A 223 -8.15 10.61 -10.37
N ASP A 224 -8.09 11.91 -10.67
CA ASP A 224 -9.28 12.75 -10.91
C ASP A 224 -10.22 12.82 -9.69
N ASN A 225 -9.66 13.02 -8.49
CA ASN A 225 -10.44 13.17 -7.26
C ASN A 225 -10.30 14.60 -6.71
N ALA A 226 -11.31 15.43 -6.96
CA ALA A 226 -11.28 16.86 -6.63
C ALA A 226 -11.21 17.15 -5.12
N ASP A 227 -11.74 16.26 -4.28
CA ASP A 227 -11.78 16.42 -2.82
C ASP A 227 -10.67 15.66 -2.09
N PHE A 228 -9.74 15.04 -2.83
CA PHE A 228 -8.68 14.21 -2.25
C PHE A 228 -7.52 15.08 -1.75
N GLU A 229 -7.34 15.07 -0.43
CA GLU A 229 -6.52 16.02 0.33
C GLU A 229 -5.32 15.35 1.02
N SER A 230 -5.42 14.06 1.38
CA SER A 230 -4.37 13.36 2.12
C SER A 230 -4.03 11.98 1.54
N PHE A 231 -2.74 11.70 1.43
CA PHE A 231 -2.23 10.37 1.12
C PHE A 231 -1.06 10.05 2.04
N GLU A 232 -1.10 8.88 2.66
CA GLU A 232 -0.11 8.45 3.62
C GLU A 232 0.24 6.98 3.44
N ILE A 233 1.54 6.72 3.27
CA ILE A 233 2.17 5.41 3.34
C ILE A 233 3.40 5.52 4.24
N ALA A 234 3.81 4.43 4.89
CA ALA A 234 4.97 4.46 5.77
C ALA A 234 6.24 4.90 5.02
N GLU A 235 7.12 5.65 5.69
CA GLU A 235 8.31 6.24 5.06
C GLU A 235 9.26 5.19 4.47
N GLY A 236 9.37 4.01 5.09
CA GLY A 236 10.20 2.90 4.63
C GLY A 236 9.48 1.88 3.75
N CYS A 237 8.31 2.20 3.20
CA CYS A 237 7.55 1.27 2.37
C CYS A 237 8.36 0.85 1.12
N SER A 238 8.60 -0.45 0.99
CA SER A 238 9.14 -1.06 -0.21
C SER A 238 8.10 -1.02 -1.32
N LEU A 239 8.43 -0.33 -2.41
CA LEU A 239 7.60 -0.22 -3.61
C LEU A 239 8.16 -1.10 -4.73
N PRO A 240 7.32 -1.58 -5.68
CA PRO A 240 7.80 -2.27 -6.86
C PRO A 240 8.83 -1.41 -7.62
N THR A 241 9.91 -2.02 -8.07
CA THR A 241 10.96 -1.31 -8.82
C THR A 241 10.66 -1.23 -10.32
N GLU A 242 9.71 -2.02 -10.79
CA GLU A 242 9.29 -2.08 -12.19
C GLU A 242 7.88 -1.49 -12.36
N GLY A 243 7.66 -0.86 -13.51
CA GLY A 243 6.38 -0.19 -13.81
C GLY A 243 6.20 1.10 -13.03
N VAL A 244 4.94 1.50 -12.84
CA VAL A 244 4.52 2.70 -12.10
C VAL A 244 3.85 2.26 -10.80
N PRO A 245 4.55 2.22 -9.65
CA PRO A 245 3.98 1.72 -8.39
C PRO A 245 2.75 2.47 -7.90
N ILE A 246 2.84 3.79 -7.97
CA ILE A 246 1.84 4.75 -7.49
C ILE A 246 1.63 5.77 -8.59
N HIS A 247 0.36 6.02 -8.90
CA HIS A 247 -0.07 6.98 -9.90
C HIS A 247 -1.03 7.99 -9.23
N LEU A 248 -0.56 9.23 -9.01
CA LEU A 248 -1.29 10.33 -8.39
C LEU A 248 -1.38 11.50 -9.38
N THR A 249 -2.50 11.60 -10.11
CA THR A 249 -2.70 12.64 -11.12
C THR A 249 -4.09 13.25 -11.01
N MET A 250 -4.25 14.52 -11.38
CA MET A 250 -5.53 15.23 -11.36
C MET A 250 -6.22 15.24 -9.97
N ASN A 251 -5.44 15.32 -8.88
CA ASN A 251 -5.96 15.47 -7.52
C ASN A 251 -5.59 16.87 -6.99
N PRO A 252 -6.39 17.91 -7.30
CA PRO A 252 -6.01 19.31 -7.07
C PRO A 252 -5.72 19.63 -5.61
N ASN A 253 -6.38 18.96 -4.68
CA ASN A 253 -6.24 19.23 -3.25
C ASN A 253 -5.06 18.51 -2.58
N LEU A 254 -4.33 17.66 -3.30
CA LEU A 254 -3.09 17.09 -2.78
C LEU A 254 -2.00 18.15 -2.64
N PRO A 255 -1.32 18.24 -1.48
CA PRO A 255 -0.21 19.16 -1.30
C PRO A 255 0.96 18.86 -2.25
N SER A 256 1.52 19.89 -2.89
CA SER A 256 2.69 19.74 -3.78
C SER A 256 3.88 19.10 -3.06
N ALA A 257 4.12 19.50 -1.81
CA ALA A 257 5.19 18.95 -0.99
C ALA A 257 5.07 17.43 -0.78
N LEU A 258 3.84 16.91 -0.72
CA LEU A 258 3.58 15.48 -0.64
C LEU A 258 3.92 14.79 -1.97
N LEU A 259 3.47 15.34 -3.10
CA LEU A 259 3.78 14.81 -4.42
C LEU A 259 5.29 14.81 -4.69
N ASP A 260 5.99 15.89 -4.33
CA ASP A 260 7.45 15.99 -4.43
C ASP A 260 8.17 14.95 -3.56
N SER A 261 7.66 14.72 -2.34
CA SER A 261 8.21 13.70 -1.43
C SER A 261 8.07 12.30 -2.02
N ILE A 262 6.90 11.99 -2.58
CA ILE A 262 6.63 10.69 -3.22
C ILE A 262 7.50 10.52 -4.47
N GLY A 263 7.56 11.52 -5.35
CA GLY A 263 8.38 11.46 -6.57
C GLY A 263 9.88 11.30 -6.29
N LYS A 264 10.39 11.90 -5.20
CA LYS A 264 11.77 11.69 -4.75
C LYS A 264 12.02 10.27 -4.23
N LYS A 265 11.08 9.72 -3.46
CA LYS A 265 11.18 8.37 -2.88
C LYS A 265 10.94 7.28 -3.92
N CYS A 266 10.14 7.56 -4.94
CA CYS A 266 9.75 6.66 -6.00
C CYS A 266 9.92 7.33 -7.36
N PRO A 267 11.12 7.28 -7.96
CA PRO A 267 11.39 7.89 -9.25
C PRO A 267 10.56 7.31 -10.41
N THR A 268 10.03 6.11 -10.24
CA THR A 268 9.15 5.42 -11.21
C THR A 268 7.67 5.70 -10.99
N CYS A 269 7.29 6.39 -9.91
CA CYS A 269 5.91 6.78 -9.65
C CYS A 269 5.51 7.95 -10.56
N GLU A 270 4.24 7.97 -10.97
CA GLU A 270 3.68 9.06 -11.77
C GLU A 270 2.92 10.00 -10.84
N VAL A 271 3.52 11.14 -10.53
CA VAL A 271 2.93 12.17 -9.67
C VAL A 271 2.88 13.49 -10.44
N THR A 272 1.68 14.05 -10.63
CA THR A 272 1.54 15.38 -11.23
C THR A 272 0.97 16.36 -10.23
N SER A 273 1.78 17.38 -9.90
CA SER A 273 1.25 18.62 -9.38
C SER A 273 0.78 19.43 -10.58
N ASP A 274 -0.51 19.39 -10.91
CA ASP A 274 -1.10 20.22 -11.99
C ASP A 274 -1.19 21.71 -11.58
N ILE A 275 -0.13 22.21 -10.95
CA ILE A 275 -0.03 23.53 -10.32
C ILE A 275 0.51 24.52 -11.35
N ALA A 276 -0.23 25.61 -11.53
CA ALA A 276 0.02 26.70 -12.46
C ALA A 276 0.34 26.23 -13.89
N CYS A 277 -0.14 25.03 -14.27
CA CYS A 277 0.06 24.43 -15.58
C CYS A 277 1.52 24.39 -16.04
N GLY A 278 2.47 24.29 -15.10
CA GLY A 278 3.90 24.24 -15.38
C GLY A 278 4.61 25.59 -15.51
N LEU A 279 3.95 26.71 -15.20
CA LEU A 279 4.55 28.06 -15.27
C LEU A 279 5.54 28.38 -14.13
N GLY A 280 5.54 27.57 -13.06
CA GLY A 280 6.45 27.74 -11.92
C GLY A 280 6.24 29.05 -11.13
N ASN A 281 7.28 29.45 -10.39
CA ASN A 281 7.29 30.58 -9.44
C ASN A 281 7.71 31.91 -10.08
N ARG A 282 7.02 32.36 -11.14
CA ARG A 282 7.27 33.66 -11.76
C ARG A 282 5.99 34.43 -11.99
N GLU A 283 6.10 35.74 -12.17
CA GLU A 283 4.99 36.51 -12.72
C GLU A 283 4.75 36.10 -14.19
N TYR A 284 3.48 35.95 -14.54
CA TYR A 284 3.02 35.64 -15.88
C TYR A 284 1.79 36.49 -16.20
N THR A 285 1.66 36.84 -17.48
CA THR A 285 0.47 37.48 -18.02
C THR A 285 -0.70 36.50 -18.06
N PHE A 286 -1.92 37.02 -18.13
CA PHE A 286 -3.10 36.16 -18.32
C PHE A 286 -3.04 35.38 -19.63
N ALA A 287 -2.47 35.95 -20.70
CA ALA A 287 -2.26 35.25 -21.97
C ALA A 287 -1.31 34.04 -21.81
N GLU A 288 -0.16 34.23 -21.15
CA GLU A 288 0.78 33.13 -20.86
C GLU A 288 0.13 32.03 -20.02
N LEU A 289 -0.73 32.41 -19.07
CA LEU A 289 -1.50 31.45 -18.28
C LEU A 289 -2.44 30.63 -19.17
N VAL A 290 -3.21 31.29 -20.05
CA VAL A 290 -4.12 30.60 -20.96
C VAL A 290 -3.37 29.64 -21.87
N ASP A 291 -2.24 30.06 -22.42
CA ASP A 291 -1.45 29.20 -23.32
C ASP A 291 -0.83 28.00 -22.59
N ALA A 292 -0.47 28.15 -21.30
CA ALA A 292 0.02 27.03 -20.50
C ALA A 292 -1.10 26.09 -20.01
N CYS A 293 -2.27 26.65 -19.67
CA CYS A 293 -3.37 25.94 -19.05
C CYS A 293 -4.44 25.44 -20.02
N GLU A 294 -4.45 25.89 -21.26
CA GLU A 294 -5.40 25.41 -22.25
C GLU A 294 -5.31 23.88 -22.39
N GLY A 295 -6.49 23.24 -22.38
CA GLY A 295 -6.58 21.79 -22.46
C GLY A 295 -6.27 21.04 -21.16
N LYS A 296 -5.80 21.72 -20.10
CA LYS A 296 -5.56 21.11 -18.78
C LYS A 296 -6.87 20.87 -18.04
N ALA A 297 -6.93 19.75 -17.32
CA ALA A 297 -8.08 19.38 -16.50
C ALA A 297 -8.10 20.10 -15.14
N VAL A 298 -6.93 20.48 -14.62
CA VAL A 298 -6.77 21.15 -13.33
C VAL A 298 -6.03 22.47 -13.55
N ILE A 299 -6.63 23.56 -13.06
CA ILE A 299 -6.03 24.90 -13.07
C ILE A 299 -5.99 25.38 -11.62
N LYS A 300 -4.84 25.23 -10.98
CA LYS A 300 -4.66 25.57 -9.57
C LYS A 300 -3.45 26.49 -9.41
N PRO A 301 -3.53 27.61 -8.65
CA PRO A 301 -2.36 28.41 -8.36
C PRO A 301 -1.38 27.63 -7.49
N GLN A 302 -0.13 28.06 -7.50
CA GLN A 302 0.81 27.62 -6.47
C GLN A 302 0.40 28.18 -5.11
N ALA A 303 0.82 27.49 -4.03
CA ALA A 303 0.64 27.99 -2.66
C ALA A 303 1.14 29.44 -2.54
N ASN A 304 0.31 30.29 -1.93
CA ASN A 304 0.53 31.74 -1.76
C ASN A 304 0.48 32.58 -3.06
N TYR A 305 0.13 31.99 -4.20
CA TYR A 305 -0.15 32.72 -5.42
C TYR A 305 -1.66 32.73 -5.68
N ARG A 306 -2.14 33.71 -6.44
CA ARG A 306 -3.55 33.78 -6.85
C ARG A 306 -3.65 33.99 -8.34
N ILE A 307 -4.52 33.22 -8.99
CA ILE A 307 -4.91 33.49 -10.36
C ILE A 307 -6.12 34.41 -10.31
N VAL A 308 -5.98 35.59 -10.92
CA VAL A 308 -7.08 36.54 -11.07
C VAL A 308 -7.23 36.85 -12.55
N ALA A 309 -8.37 36.47 -13.13
CA ALA A 309 -8.77 36.92 -14.45
C ALA A 309 -9.66 38.16 -14.29
N HIS A 310 -9.22 39.31 -14.78
CA HIS A 310 -9.99 40.54 -14.70
C HIS A 310 -10.19 41.12 -16.10
N SER A 311 -11.45 41.41 -16.48
CA SER A 311 -11.78 41.94 -17.81
C SER A 311 -11.05 43.26 -18.08
N LEU A 312 -10.98 44.16 -17.09
CA LEU A 312 -10.25 45.43 -17.19
C LEU A 312 -8.72 45.28 -17.31
N SER A 313 -8.15 44.12 -16.98
CA SER A 313 -6.71 43.86 -17.10
C SER A 313 -6.37 43.00 -18.34
N GLY A 314 -7.28 42.91 -19.31
CA GLY A 314 -7.02 42.31 -20.62
C GLY A 314 -7.48 40.87 -20.81
N ALA A 315 -8.23 40.27 -19.87
CA ALA A 315 -8.85 38.96 -20.08
C ALA A 315 -10.00 39.06 -21.10
N THR A 316 -9.90 38.35 -22.23
CA THR A 316 -10.96 38.31 -23.25
C THR A 316 -11.92 37.14 -23.05
N GLU A 317 -13.12 37.23 -23.65
CA GLU A 317 -14.09 36.12 -23.68
C GLU A 317 -13.46 34.84 -24.26
N GLU A 318 -12.75 34.97 -25.39
CA GLU A 318 -12.07 33.84 -26.04
C GLU A 318 -11.04 33.19 -25.11
N GLN A 319 -10.22 34.00 -24.42
CA GLN A 319 -9.22 33.52 -23.48
C GLN A 319 -9.83 32.78 -22.30
N LEU A 320 -10.90 33.31 -21.71
CA LEU A 320 -11.61 32.66 -20.60
C LEU A 320 -12.24 31.33 -21.04
N ASN A 321 -12.88 31.30 -22.21
CA ASN A 321 -13.48 30.09 -22.76
C ASN A 321 -12.43 29.04 -23.14
N ARG A 322 -11.29 29.44 -23.71
CA ARG A 322 -10.15 28.55 -23.97
C ARG A 322 -9.60 27.96 -22.67
N LEU A 323 -9.36 28.81 -21.68
CA LEU A 323 -8.83 28.43 -20.37
C LEU A 323 -9.65 27.32 -19.73
N CYS A 324 -10.99 27.45 -19.70
CA CYS A 324 -11.86 26.48 -19.02
C CYS A 324 -12.49 25.42 -19.92
N SER A 325 -12.14 25.38 -21.22
CA SER A 325 -12.75 24.47 -22.21
C SER A 325 -12.65 22.98 -21.86
N LYS A 326 -11.58 22.59 -21.18
CA LYS A 326 -11.33 21.22 -20.68
C LYS A 326 -11.19 21.13 -19.16
N ALA A 327 -11.20 22.25 -18.46
CA ALA A 327 -11.01 22.29 -17.02
C ALA A 327 -12.16 21.60 -16.30
N VAL A 328 -11.80 20.75 -15.34
CA VAL A 328 -12.66 20.03 -14.42
C VAL A 328 -12.62 20.70 -13.04
N TYR A 329 -11.44 21.17 -12.64
CA TYR A 329 -11.22 21.95 -11.43
C TYR A 329 -10.51 23.26 -11.76
N MET A 330 -10.99 24.36 -11.18
CA MET A 330 -10.33 25.67 -11.27
C MET A 330 -10.34 26.35 -9.90
N GLU A 331 -9.19 26.89 -9.51
CA GLU A 331 -9.04 27.80 -8.37
C GLU A 331 -8.59 29.17 -8.89
N ILE A 332 -9.56 30.06 -9.09
CA ILE A 332 -9.35 31.32 -9.81
C ILE A 332 -10.42 32.33 -9.41
N CYS A 333 -10.06 33.61 -9.37
CA CYS A 333 -11.03 34.69 -9.29
C CYS A 333 -11.27 35.28 -10.67
N ILE A 334 -12.48 35.14 -11.20
CA ILE A 334 -12.90 35.72 -12.47
C ILE A 334 -13.76 36.95 -12.18
N ASN A 335 -13.26 38.13 -12.55
CA ASN A 335 -13.93 39.42 -12.38
C ASN A 335 -14.28 40.00 -13.76
N ILE A 336 -15.56 39.99 -14.10
CA ILE A 336 -16.10 40.56 -15.33
C ILE A 336 -16.82 41.84 -14.93
N THR A 337 -16.20 42.99 -15.21
CA THR A 337 -16.71 44.33 -14.90
C THR A 337 -16.64 45.20 -16.15
N SER A 338 -17.75 45.86 -16.48
CA SER A 338 -17.87 46.82 -17.60
C SER A 338 -17.14 46.35 -18.88
N SER A 339 -17.46 45.14 -19.35
CA SER A 339 -16.79 44.50 -20.47
C SER A 339 -17.76 43.91 -21.49
N ASP A 340 -17.27 43.69 -22.72
CA ASP A 340 -18.02 43.08 -23.82
C ASP A 340 -18.13 41.54 -23.73
N ILE A 341 -17.72 40.94 -22.61
CA ILE A 341 -17.83 39.49 -22.38
C ILE A 341 -19.30 39.15 -22.13
N THR A 342 -19.87 38.36 -23.04
CA THR A 342 -21.26 37.92 -23.06
C THR A 342 -21.44 36.48 -22.60
N SER A 343 -20.41 35.64 -22.73
CA SER A 343 -20.49 34.22 -22.41
C SER A 343 -19.23 33.68 -21.70
N LEU A 344 -19.44 32.81 -20.72
CA LEU A 344 -18.39 31.99 -20.10
C LEU A 344 -18.81 30.52 -20.16
N ASN A 345 -18.18 29.75 -21.03
CA ASN A 345 -18.54 28.36 -21.32
C ASN A 345 -17.44 27.40 -20.85
N CYS A 346 -17.66 26.80 -19.68
CA CYS A 346 -16.77 25.82 -19.07
C CYS A 346 -17.46 24.45 -18.99
N PRO A 347 -17.58 23.72 -20.11
CA PRO A 347 -18.53 22.61 -20.24
C PRO A 347 -18.21 21.38 -19.39
N ARG A 348 -17.00 21.30 -18.82
CA ARG A 348 -16.52 20.17 -18.00
C ARG A 348 -16.28 20.54 -16.54
N LEU A 349 -16.48 21.81 -16.19
CA LEU A 349 -16.13 22.32 -14.87
C LEU A 349 -17.05 21.72 -13.82
N GLN A 350 -16.46 20.95 -12.90
CA GLN A 350 -17.17 20.34 -11.77
C GLN A 350 -17.02 21.18 -10.51
N LYS A 351 -15.86 21.84 -10.34
CA LYS A 351 -15.55 22.63 -9.14
C LYS A 351 -14.83 23.93 -9.50
N LEU A 352 -15.36 25.05 -9.01
CA LEU A 352 -14.78 26.38 -9.14
C LEU A 352 -14.55 26.99 -7.76
N GLU A 353 -13.31 26.97 -7.30
CA GLU A 353 -12.90 27.56 -6.03
C GLU A 353 -12.40 29.00 -6.22
N SER A 354 -12.63 29.82 -5.21
CA SER A 354 -12.17 31.21 -5.25
C SER A 354 -10.68 31.25 -4.98
N CYS A 355 -9.98 32.17 -5.64
CA CYS A 355 -8.53 32.36 -5.44
C CYS A 355 -8.16 32.87 -4.03
N GLN A 356 -9.13 33.23 -3.18
CA GLN A 356 -8.92 33.63 -1.79
C GLN A 356 -10.17 33.36 -0.93
N SER A 357 -9.98 33.06 0.35
CA SER A 357 -11.10 32.92 1.29
C SER A 357 -11.89 34.23 1.42
N GLY A 358 -13.22 34.13 1.35
CA GLY A 358 -14.11 35.28 1.45
C GLY A 358 -14.30 36.09 0.16
N THR A 359 -13.66 35.70 -0.95
CA THR A 359 -13.94 36.27 -2.28
C THR A 359 -14.85 35.36 -3.10
N LEU A 360 -15.55 35.94 -4.08
CA LEU A 360 -16.31 35.16 -5.06
C LEU A 360 -15.37 34.60 -6.12
N SER A 361 -15.55 33.35 -6.51
CA SER A 361 -14.80 32.74 -7.63
C SER A 361 -15.19 33.38 -8.97
N LEU A 362 -16.45 33.81 -9.11
CA LEU A 362 -16.96 34.56 -10.25
C LEU A 362 -17.71 35.80 -9.77
N ARG A 363 -17.28 36.97 -10.20
CA ARG A 363 -17.94 38.26 -9.94
C ARG A 363 -18.32 38.90 -11.26
N LEU A 364 -19.61 39.15 -11.43
CA LEU A 364 -20.18 39.88 -12.57
C LEU A 364 -20.67 41.23 -12.06
N VAL A 365 -20.14 42.34 -12.60
CA VAL A 365 -20.61 43.69 -12.31
C VAL A 365 -21.06 44.32 -13.62
N LEU A 366 -22.38 44.43 -13.78
CA LEU A 366 -23.02 45.09 -14.90
C LEU A 366 -23.26 46.56 -14.51
N GLU A 367 -22.70 47.50 -15.28
CA GLU A 367 -23.15 48.88 -15.22
C GLU A 367 -24.40 48.99 -16.08
N CYS A 368 -25.55 49.21 -15.44
CA CYS A 368 -26.75 49.65 -16.14
C CYS A 368 -26.47 51.04 -16.71
N ARG A 369 -26.33 51.14 -18.03
CA ARG A 369 -26.38 52.40 -18.76
C ARG A 369 -27.81 52.83 -19.02
#